data_AF-A0A0A0LG74-F1
#
_entry.id   AF-A0A0A0LG74-F1
#
_cell.length_a   1.000
_cell.length_b   1.000
_cell.length_c   1.000
_cell.angle_alpha   90.00
_cell.angle_beta   90.00
_cell.angle_gamma   90.00
#
_symmetry.space_group_name_H-M   'P 1'
#
loop_
_entity.id
_entity.type
_entity.pdbx_description
1 polymer ?
#
loop_
_entity_poly.entity_id
_entity_poly.type
_entity_poly.pdbx_seq_one_letter_code
_entity_poly.pdbx_strand_id
1 'polypeptide(L)'
;MSKAQSGSNVRATFNLYNAPQINWDLNAVSAFCSTWDANQPLEWRSQYGWTAFCGPLGPLGQHSCGLCLLVTNVQTGAQQTVRIVDQCSNGGLDLDVGVFQSLDTDGNGIANGFLTMNYDFVNC
;
A
#
# COMPACT_ATOMS: atom_id res chain seq x y z
N MET A 1 11.98 -1.09 23.02
CA MET A 1 10.93 -0.21 22.47
C MET A 1 11.18 -0.11 20.98
N SER A 2 10.41 -0.81 20.16
CA SER A 2 10.57 -0.73 18.70
C SER A 2 10.12 0.66 18.27
N LYS A 3 10.99 1.41 17.63
CA LYS A 3 10.66 2.71 17.05
C LYS A 3 9.59 2.42 15.99
N ALA A 4 8.41 3.03 16.08
CA ALA A 4 7.43 2.96 15.00
C ALA A 4 8.15 3.38 13.71
N GLN A 5 8.26 2.46 12.77
CA GLN A 5 8.90 2.74 11.49
C GLN A 5 7.87 3.55 10.70
N SER A 6 8.27 4.75 10.30
CA SER A 6 7.41 5.68 9.58
C SER A 6 8.22 6.46 8.56
N GLY A 7 7.55 6.93 7.53
CA GLY A 7 8.12 7.79 6.50
C GLY A 7 7.23 8.99 6.25
N SER A 8 7.83 10.10 5.83
CA SER A 8 7.12 11.35 5.58
C SER A 8 7.45 11.91 4.22
N ASN A 9 6.48 12.60 3.61
CA ASN A 9 6.61 13.20 2.29
C ASN A 9 7.09 12.22 1.20
N VAL A 10 6.63 10.97 1.26
CA VAL A 10 6.98 9.95 0.28
C VAL A 10 6.03 10.00 -0.90
N ARG A 11 6.55 9.64 -2.08
CA ARG A 11 5.76 9.54 -3.29
C ARG A 11 4.94 8.26 -3.27
N ALA A 12 3.63 8.37 -3.44
CA ALA A 12 2.75 7.24 -3.69
C ALA A 12 2.20 7.35 -5.12
N THR A 13 2.48 6.36 -5.96
CA THR A 13 1.83 6.19 -7.27
C THR A 13 0.66 5.22 -7.14
N PHE A 14 0.06 4.83 -8.27
CA PHE A 14 -0.95 3.79 -8.29
C PHE A 14 -0.62 2.71 -9.32
N ASN A 15 -1.05 1.49 -9.00
CA ASN A 15 -1.06 0.33 -9.87
C ASN A 15 -2.49 -0.21 -10.02
N LEU A 16 -2.77 -0.85 -11.14
CA LEU A 16 -4.08 -1.41 -11.48
C LEU A 16 -4.21 -2.84 -10.96
N TYR A 17 -3.96 -3.06 -9.66
CA TYR A 17 -4.19 -4.38 -9.06
C TYR A 17 -5.66 -4.79 -9.15
N ASN A 18 -6.57 -3.82 -8.95
CA ASN A 18 -8.01 -4.05 -8.96
C ASN A 18 -8.41 -5.19 -8.00
N ALA A 19 -7.86 -5.18 -6.78
CA ALA A 19 -7.92 -6.30 -5.85
C ALA A 19 -9.34 -6.86 -5.63
N PRO A 20 -10.40 -6.04 -5.50
CA PRO A 20 -11.77 -6.54 -5.37
C PRO A 20 -12.27 -7.33 -6.60
N GLN A 21 -11.83 -6.97 -7.82
CA GLN A 21 -12.27 -7.61 -9.07
C GLN A 21 -11.63 -8.98 -9.27
N ILE A 22 -10.44 -9.19 -8.71
CA ILE A 22 -9.69 -10.46 -8.75
C ILE A 22 -9.93 -11.31 -7.49
N ASN A 23 -10.99 -11.02 -6.72
CA ASN A 23 -11.29 -11.71 -5.45
C ASN A 23 -10.11 -11.72 -4.47
N TRP A 24 -9.35 -10.61 -4.46
CA TRP A 24 -8.17 -10.41 -3.63
C TRP A 24 -7.12 -11.52 -3.81
N ASP A 25 -7.03 -12.13 -5.00
CA ASP A 25 -6.06 -13.19 -5.29
C ASP A 25 -4.68 -12.59 -5.64
N LEU A 26 -3.69 -12.79 -4.77
CA LEU A 26 -2.34 -12.27 -4.98
C LEU A 26 -1.66 -12.91 -6.21
N ASN A 27 -2.04 -14.14 -6.59
CA ASN A 27 -1.48 -14.81 -7.77
C ASN A 27 -1.98 -14.17 -9.07
N ALA A 28 -3.22 -13.67 -9.09
CA ALA A 28 -3.83 -13.10 -10.29
C ALA A 28 -3.09 -11.84 -10.78
N VAL A 29 -2.39 -11.14 -9.88
CA VAL A 29 -1.55 -9.98 -10.19
C VAL A 29 -0.06 -10.28 -10.12
N SER A 30 0.32 -11.54 -9.88
CA SER A 30 1.73 -11.94 -9.67
C SER A 30 2.44 -11.07 -8.62
N ALA A 31 1.72 -10.66 -7.58
CA ALA A 31 2.28 -9.80 -6.54
C ALA A 31 3.48 -10.49 -5.87
N PHE A 32 4.54 -9.76 -5.54
CA PHE A 32 5.76 -10.34 -4.98
C PHE A 32 5.49 -11.21 -3.74
N CYS A 33 4.56 -10.79 -2.87
CA CYS A 33 4.23 -11.53 -1.65
C CYS A 33 3.36 -12.77 -1.87
N SER A 34 2.88 -13.03 -3.10
CA SER A 34 2.09 -14.23 -3.43
C SER A 34 2.76 -15.54 -3.00
N THR A 35 4.10 -15.59 -3.05
CA THR A 35 4.91 -16.74 -2.62
C THR A 35 4.60 -17.19 -1.17
N TRP A 36 4.22 -16.26 -0.29
CA TRP A 36 4.00 -16.52 1.13
C TRP A 36 2.55 -16.29 1.57
N ASP A 37 1.89 -15.29 0.99
CA ASP A 37 0.60 -14.79 1.48
C ASP A 37 -0.61 -15.16 0.61
N ALA A 38 -0.41 -15.77 -0.57
CA ALA A 38 -1.52 -16.09 -1.46
C ALA A 38 -2.55 -17.05 -0.86
N ASN A 39 -2.11 -17.94 0.04
CA ASN A 39 -2.98 -18.94 0.69
C ASN A 39 -3.65 -18.43 1.97
N GLN A 40 -3.45 -17.16 2.34
CA GLN A 40 -4.15 -16.56 3.47
C GLN A 40 -5.68 -16.56 3.23
N PRO A 41 -6.51 -16.63 4.29
CA PRO A 41 -7.96 -16.57 4.14
C PRO A 41 -8.41 -15.31 3.39
N LEU A 42 -9.54 -15.41 2.68
CA LEU A 42 -10.09 -14.26 1.94
C LEU A 42 -10.29 -13.05 2.88
N GLU A 43 -10.80 -13.28 4.08
CA GLU A 43 -11.00 -12.24 5.10
C GLU A 43 -9.71 -11.47 5.40
N TRP A 44 -8.56 -12.16 5.45
CA TRP A 44 -7.26 -11.51 5.67
C TRP A 44 -6.80 -10.73 4.43
N ARG A 45 -6.96 -11.33 3.24
CA ARG A 45 -6.55 -10.73 1.95
C ARG A 45 -7.38 -9.49 1.61
N SER A 46 -8.65 -9.47 2.02
CA SER A 46 -9.61 -8.40 1.76
C SER A 46 -9.82 -7.42 2.91
N GLN A 47 -9.14 -7.60 4.06
CA GLN A 47 -9.31 -6.75 5.23
C GLN A 47 -8.95 -5.28 4.94
N TYR A 48 -7.93 -5.06 4.12
CA TYR A 48 -7.39 -3.76 3.77
C TYR A 48 -7.07 -3.67 2.28
N GLY A 49 -7.11 -2.45 1.73
CA GLY A 49 -6.66 -2.18 0.38
C GLY A 49 -5.17 -2.52 0.19
N TRP A 50 -4.75 -2.78 -1.05
CA TRP A 50 -3.40 -3.26 -1.34
C TRP A 50 -2.42 -2.16 -1.71
N THR A 51 -1.14 -2.41 -1.44
CA THR A 51 -0.04 -1.57 -1.92
C THR A 51 1.25 -2.37 -2.15
N ALA A 52 2.10 -1.90 -3.06
CA ALA A 52 3.52 -2.20 -3.09
C ALA A 52 4.29 -1.23 -2.18
N PHE A 53 5.33 -1.72 -1.51
CA PHE A 53 6.17 -0.90 -0.64
C PHE A 53 7.65 -0.94 -1.02
N CYS A 54 8.26 0.23 -1.05
CA CYS A 54 9.69 0.44 -1.25
C CYS A 54 10.15 1.75 -0.61
N GLY A 55 9.51 2.12 0.51
CA GLY A 55 9.78 3.35 1.23
C GLY A 55 11.19 3.39 1.85
N PRO A 56 11.68 4.58 2.21
CA PRO A 56 13.04 4.75 2.71
C PRO A 56 13.27 4.18 4.12
N LEU A 57 12.21 3.87 4.88
CA LEU A 57 12.26 3.45 6.26
C LEU A 57 11.29 2.28 6.51
N GLY A 58 11.80 1.17 7.03
CA GLY A 58 11.01 -0.03 7.30
C GLY A 58 11.61 -1.29 6.67
N PRO A 59 11.04 -2.47 6.94
CA PRO A 59 11.40 -3.69 6.23
C PRO A 59 11.07 -3.56 4.74
N LEU A 60 11.86 -4.22 3.91
CA LEU A 60 11.69 -4.26 2.45
C LEU A 60 11.65 -5.71 1.97
N GLY A 61 11.08 -5.92 0.78
CA GLY A 61 10.98 -7.23 0.14
C GLY A 61 10.16 -8.19 0.99
N GLN A 62 10.69 -9.40 1.22
CA GLN A 62 9.96 -10.46 1.92
C GLN A 62 9.55 -10.04 3.34
N HIS A 63 10.38 -9.25 4.04
CA HIS A 63 10.12 -8.87 5.41
C HIS A 63 8.97 -7.86 5.57
N SER A 64 8.54 -7.20 4.49
CA SER A 64 7.37 -6.32 4.50
C SER A 64 6.07 -7.00 4.12
N CYS A 65 6.12 -8.21 3.55
CA CYS A 65 4.93 -8.92 3.09
C CYS A 65 3.91 -9.14 4.22
N GLY A 66 2.66 -8.75 3.94
CA GLY A 66 1.54 -8.91 4.85
C GLY A 66 1.45 -7.85 5.96
N LEU A 67 2.45 -6.98 6.13
CA LEU A 67 2.40 -5.88 7.09
C LEU A 67 1.42 -4.78 6.66
N CYS A 68 0.93 -4.00 7.63
CA CYS A 68 -0.01 -2.92 7.40
C CYS A 68 0.61 -1.54 7.61
N LEU A 69 0.20 -0.60 6.78
CA LEU A 69 0.56 0.81 6.86
C LEU A 69 -0.69 1.64 7.06
N LEU A 70 -0.68 2.58 8.01
CA LEU A 70 -1.58 3.71 8.00
C LEU A 70 -0.97 4.76 7.07
N VAL A 71 -1.59 5.00 5.92
CA VAL A 71 -1.16 6.04 4.97
C VAL A 71 -1.98 7.31 5.15
N THR A 72 -1.33 8.46 5.03
CA THR A 72 -1.95 9.78 5.19
C THR A 72 -1.57 10.69 4.04
N ASN A 73 -2.56 11.18 3.29
CA ASN A 73 -2.36 12.20 2.27
C ASN A 73 -1.93 13.50 2.94
N VAL A 74 -0.72 13.98 2.62
CA VAL A 74 -0.14 15.19 3.23
C VAL A 74 -0.96 16.44 2.91
N GLN A 75 -1.59 16.48 1.72
CA GLN A 75 -2.31 17.65 1.25
C GLN A 75 -3.71 17.76 1.87
N THR A 76 -4.43 16.64 1.97
CA THR A 76 -5.85 16.63 2.35
C THR A 76 -6.11 16.07 3.75
N GLY A 77 -5.14 15.37 4.34
CA GLY A 77 -5.31 14.66 5.60
C GLY A 77 -6.12 13.37 5.48
N ALA A 78 -6.53 12.96 4.27
CA ALA A 78 -7.22 11.69 4.05
C ALA A 78 -6.34 10.51 4.47
N GLN A 79 -6.92 9.52 5.14
CA GLN A 79 -6.19 8.38 5.71
C GLN A 79 -6.85 7.05 5.38
N GLN A 80 -6.03 6.02 5.24
CA GLN A 80 -6.49 4.65 5.07
C GLN A 80 -5.43 3.66 5.56
N THR A 81 -5.86 2.52 6.09
CA THR A 81 -4.95 1.39 6.36
C THR A 81 -4.86 0.50 5.12
N VAL A 82 -3.65 0.15 4.73
CA VAL A 82 -3.34 -0.67 3.54
C VAL A 82 -2.43 -1.83 3.92
N ARG A 83 -2.52 -2.93 3.18
CA ARG A 83 -1.64 -4.11 3.33
C ARG A 83 -0.59 -4.13 2.23
N ILE A 84 0.66 -4.35 2.63
CA ILE A 84 1.77 -4.55 1.70
C ILE A 84 1.67 -5.95 1.09
N VAL A 85 1.46 -6.01 -0.21
CA VAL A 85 1.38 -7.27 -0.97
C VAL A 85 2.46 -7.40 -2.03
N ASP A 86 3.22 -6.32 -2.27
CA ASP A 86 4.17 -6.25 -3.35
C ASP A 86 5.37 -5.35 -3.02
N GLN A 87 6.37 -5.33 -3.88
CA GLN A 87 7.53 -4.45 -3.80
C GLN A 87 7.58 -3.49 -4.99
N CYS A 88 8.15 -2.31 -4.79
CA CYS A 88 8.32 -1.31 -5.85
C CYS A 88 9.77 -0.81 -5.95
N SER A 89 10.05 0.12 -6.87
CA SER A 89 11.36 0.75 -7.04
C SER A 89 11.32 2.28 -7.07
N ASN A 90 10.17 2.90 -6.74
CA ASN A 90 9.96 4.35 -6.80
C ASN A 90 10.38 5.09 -5.51
N GLY A 91 10.87 4.37 -4.48
CA GLY A 91 11.29 4.95 -3.19
C GLY A 91 10.13 5.32 -2.26
N GLY A 92 8.93 4.79 -2.48
CA GLY A 92 7.74 5.10 -1.69
C GLY A 92 6.71 3.98 -1.69
N LEU A 93 5.53 4.27 -2.23
CA LEU A 93 4.42 3.32 -2.31
C LEU A 93 3.87 3.25 -3.74
N ASP A 94 3.23 2.12 -4.04
CA ASP A 94 2.38 1.98 -5.22
C ASP A 94 1.03 1.42 -4.78
N LEU A 95 0.01 2.27 -4.70
CA LEU A 95 -1.30 1.91 -4.14
C LEU A 95 -2.16 1.21 -5.20
N ASP A 96 -3.04 0.28 -4.82
CA ASP A 96 -4.12 -0.11 -5.72
C ASP A 96 -4.94 1.13 -6.12
N VAL A 97 -5.35 1.22 -7.37
CA VAL A 97 -6.03 2.40 -7.94
C VAL A 97 -7.26 2.82 -7.13
N GLY A 98 -8.02 1.85 -6.61
CA GLY A 98 -9.18 2.14 -5.76
C GLY A 98 -8.80 2.80 -4.43
N VAL A 99 -7.64 2.45 -3.86
CA VAL A 99 -7.07 3.05 -2.64
C VAL A 99 -6.48 4.41 -2.94
N PHE A 100 -5.80 4.56 -4.07
CA PHE A 100 -5.29 5.86 -4.50
C PHE A 100 -6.43 6.87 -4.66
N GLN A 101 -7.51 6.46 -5.34
CA GLN A 101 -8.69 7.30 -5.58
C GLN A 101 -9.45 7.67 -4.30
N SER A 102 -9.54 6.76 -3.31
CA SER A 102 -10.17 7.09 -2.02
C SER A 102 -9.36 8.11 -1.21
N LEU A 103 -8.04 8.16 -1.40
CA LEU A 103 -7.15 9.10 -0.73
C LEU A 103 -6.96 10.42 -1.50
N ASP A 104 -7.19 10.42 -2.82
CA ASP A 104 -7.11 11.61 -3.69
C ASP A 104 -8.39 12.46 -3.61
N THR A 105 -8.73 12.92 -2.41
CA THR A 105 -10.00 13.60 -2.13
C THR A 105 -10.14 14.99 -2.77
N ASP A 106 -9.06 15.55 -3.29
CA ASP A 106 -9.05 16.83 -4.02
C ASP A 106 -8.75 16.68 -5.53
N GLY A 107 -8.53 15.44 -6.01
CA GLY A 107 -8.26 15.11 -7.41
C GLY A 107 -6.87 15.50 -7.93
N ASN A 108 -6.03 16.10 -7.09
CA ASN A 108 -4.70 16.57 -7.49
C ASN A 108 -3.74 15.38 -7.72
N GLY A 109 -3.94 14.28 -7.03
CA GLY A 109 -3.13 13.07 -7.17
C GLY A 109 -3.21 12.48 -8.56
N ILE A 110 -4.43 12.30 -9.09
CA ILE A 110 -4.67 11.82 -10.45
C ILE A 110 -4.12 12.81 -11.48
N ALA A 111 -4.31 14.12 -11.27
CA ALA A 111 -3.79 15.15 -12.17
C ALA A 111 -2.25 15.15 -12.25
N ASN A 112 -1.57 14.88 -11.12
CA ASN A 112 -0.11 14.87 -11.03
C ASN A 112 0.53 13.48 -11.25
N GLY A 113 -0.28 12.41 -11.25
CA GLY A 113 0.16 11.02 -11.32
C GLY A 113 0.80 10.47 -10.03
N PHE A 114 0.69 11.18 -8.90
CA PHE A 114 1.13 10.70 -7.59
C PHE A 114 0.51 11.53 -6.46
N LEU A 115 0.47 10.95 -5.26
CA LEU A 115 0.17 11.63 -4.01
C LEU A 115 1.44 11.76 -3.16
N THR A 116 1.53 12.83 -2.38
CA THR A 116 2.55 12.96 -1.32
C THR A 116 1.95 12.41 -0.03
N MET A 117 2.59 11.39 0.53
CA MET A 117 2.05 10.59 1.63
C MET A 117 2.99 10.57 2.83
N ASN A 118 2.41 10.44 4.01
CA ASN A 118 3.09 9.89 5.19
C ASN A 118 2.63 8.44 5.37
N TYR A 119 3.45 7.59 5.98
CA TYR A 119 3.04 6.26 6.42
C TYR A 119 3.59 5.92 7.79
N ASP A 120 2.83 5.12 8.53
CA ASP A 120 3.24 4.50 9.78
C ASP A 120 2.97 3.00 9.70
N PHE A 121 3.95 2.17 10.08
CA PHE A 121 3.70 0.75 10.30
C PHE A 121 2.78 0.55 11.51
N VAL A 122 1.66 -0.14 11.30
CA VAL A 122 0.63 -0.39 12.32
C VAL A 122 0.31 -1.88 12.40
N ASN A 123 -0.33 -2.27 13.50
CA ASN A 123 -0.91 -3.60 13.59
C ASN A 123 -2.08 -3.73 12.62
N CYS A 124 -2.09 -4.82 11.86
CA CYS A 124 -3.30 -5.36 11.25
C CYS A 124 -4.16 -6.03 12.34
#